data_AF-A0A6N8GUS8-F1
#
_entry.id   AF-A0A6N8GUS8-F1
#
_cell.length_a   1.000
_cell.length_b   1.000
_cell.length_c   1.000
_cell.angle_alpha   90.00
_cell.angle_beta   90.00
_cell.angle_gamma   90.00
#
_symmetry.space_group_name_H-M   'P 1'
#
loop_
_entity.id
_entity.type
_entity.pdbx_description
1 polymer ?
#
loop_
_entity_poly.entity_id
_entity_poly.type
_entity_poly.pdbx_seq_one_letter_code
_entity_poly.pdbx_strand_id
1 'polypeptide(L)'
;MTQHPPTTTPGLDGRDAERLAQALESRDVTVFVDGTSLRLPEGARDAVVDLLSRLTRGESVTVSSARQPLTGSEELLTTSQAAALAGISHTYLRNLTSEGVIPVQYRGSHRRIRRSDIQAWLARHGEDAADSADAAAELLTTSQAAALAGISHTYLRNLTSEGVIPVQYRGSHRRIRRSDVQDWLAGRQRHDAGAAPAAD
;
A
#
# COMPACT_ATOMS: atom_id res chain seq x y z
N MET A 1 7.98 29.40 -0.42
CA MET A 1 6.82 29.35 -1.33
C MET A 1 5.64 28.79 -0.55
N THR A 2 4.57 29.56 -0.47
CA THR A 2 3.46 29.42 0.49
C THR A 2 2.49 28.31 0.07
N GLN A 3 2.33 27.30 0.93
CA GLN A 3 1.20 26.38 0.80
C GLN A 3 -0.07 27.15 1.17
N HIS A 4 -1.08 27.13 0.31
CA HIS A 4 -2.38 27.70 0.68
C HIS A 4 -3.00 26.78 1.74
N PRO A 5 -3.54 27.33 2.85
CA PRO A 5 -4.22 26.53 3.84
C PRO A 5 -5.39 25.77 3.17
N PRO A 6 -5.66 24.52 3.60
CA PRO A 6 -6.78 23.77 3.06
C PRO A 6 -8.07 24.56 3.29
N THR A 7 -8.87 24.71 2.24
CA THR A 7 -10.16 25.38 2.28
C THR A 7 -11.24 24.34 2.08
N THR A 8 -12.16 24.22 3.05
CA THR A 8 -13.31 23.33 2.94
C THR A 8 -14.56 24.14 2.62
N THR A 9 -15.26 23.73 1.58
CA THR A 9 -16.51 24.32 1.12
C THR A 9 -17.63 23.28 1.29
N PRO A 10 -18.74 23.63 1.97
CA PRO A 10 -19.89 22.72 2.05
C PRO A 10 -20.51 22.51 0.67
N GLY A 11 -21.18 21.36 0.49
CA GLY A 11 -21.94 21.08 -0.73
C GLY A 11 -23.06 22.09 -0.96
N LEU A 12 -23.45 22.24 -2.23
CA LEU A 12 -24.59 23.07 -2.62
C LEU A 12 -25.89 22.27 -2.46
N ASP A 13 -26.99 22.98 -2.22
CA ASP A 13 -28.33 22.42 -2.12
C ASP A 13 -29.35 23.17 -2.98
N GLY A 14 -30.53 22.57 -3.12
CA GLY A 14 -31.68 23.16 -3.79
C GLY A 14 -31.41 23.61 -5.24
N ARG A 15 -31.96 24.78 -5.59
CA ARG A 15 -31.96 25.30 -6.97
C ARG A 15 -30.57 25.62 -7.51
N ASP A 16 -29.62 25.93 -6.63
CA ASP A 16 -28.26 26.30 -7.05
C ASP A 16 -27.48 25.06 -7.48
N ALA A 17 -27.64 23.94 -6.77
CA ALA A 17 -27.11 22.65 -7.17
C ALA A 17 -27.68 22.18 -8.53
N GLU A 18 -29.00 22.30 -8.72
CA GLU A 18 -29.68 21.90 -9.97
C GLU A 18 -29.21 22.72 -11.18
N ARG A 19 -29.16 24.05 -11.05
CA ARG A 19 -28.70 24.95 -12.12
C ARG A 19 -27.26 24.67 -12.52
N LEU A 20 -26.40 24.47 -11.52
CA LEU A 20 -25.00 24.16 -11.77
C LEU A 20 -24.83 22.79 -12.44
N ALA A 21 -25.59 21.77 -12.01
CA ALA A 21 -25.54 20.44 -12.61
C ALA A 21 -25.92 20.48 -14.10
N GLN A 22 -26.98 21.23 -14.45
CA GLN A 22 -27.41 21.38 -15.84
C GLN A 22 -26.36 22.14 -16.68
N ALA A 23 -25.72 23.17 -16.13
CA ALA A 23 -24.68 23.92 -16.82
C ALA A 23 -23.44 23.04 -17.13
N LEU A 24 -23.08 22.12 -16.22
CA LEU A 24 -21.93 21.23 -16.35
C LEU A 24 -22.08 20.17 -17.46
N GLU A 25 -23.29 19.87 -17.92
CA GLU A 25 -23.52 18.91 -19.02
C GLU A 25 -22.81 19.34 -20.32
N SER A 26 -22.70 20.65 -20.55
CA SER A 26 -22.01 21.22 -21.72
C SER A 26 -20.50 20.99 -21.72
N ARG A 27 -19.91 20.62 -20.56
CA ARG A 27 -18.46 20.48 -20.30
C ARG A 27 -17.58 21.66 -20.72
N ASP A 28 -18.20 22.80 -21.03
CA ASP A 28 -17.52 23.97 -21.53
C ASP A 28 -17.43 25.05 -20.45
N VAL A 29 -16.28 25.11 -19.76
CA VAL A 29 -16.10 25.96 -18.59
C VAL A 29 -15.30 27.21 -18.96
N THR A 30 -15.97 28.36 -18.87
CA THR A 30 -15.35 29.68 -18.92
C THR A 30 -15.32 30.27 -17.53
N VAL A 31 -14.14 30.66 -17.06
CA VAL A 31 -14.00 31.36 -15.79
C VAL A 31 -13.87 32.85 -16.07
N PHE A 32 -14.66 33.66 -15.38
CA PHE A 32 -14.53 35.10 -15.38
C PHE A 32 -13.81 35.53 -14.10
N VAL A 33 -12.64 36.14 -14.26
CA VAL A 33 -11.84 36.70 -13.15
C VAL A 33 -11.50 38.14 -13.48
N ASP A 34 -11.82 39.07 -12.60
CA ASP A 34 -11.52 40.51 -12.72
C ASP A 34 -11.85 41.11 -14.10
N GLY A 35 -13.01 40.74 -14.66
CA GLY A 35 -13.49 41.21 -15.97
C GLY A 35 -12.86 40.53 -17.19
N THR A 36 -11.97 39.56 -16.99
CA THR A 36 -11.37 38.76 -18.07
C THR A 36 -12.03 37.39 -18.15
N SER A 37 -12.54 37.04 -19.33
CA SER A 37 -12.99 35.68 -19.64
C SER A 37 -11.80 34.80 -20.06
N LEU A 38 -11.50 33.77 -19.29
CA LEU A 38 -10.44 32.81 -19.63
C LEU A 38 -11.04 31.42 -19.86
N ARG A 39 -10.71 30.83 -21.02
CA ARG A 39 -10.90 29.41 -21.27
C ARG A 39 -9.85 28.62 -20.50
N LEU A 40 -10.30 27.68 -19.67
CA LEU A 40 -9.38 26.85 -18.89
C LEU A 40 -8.66 25.84 -19.78
N PRO A 41 -7.34 25.64 -19.60
CA PRO A 41 -6.64 24.49 -20.15
C PRO A 41 -7.28 23.18 -19.67
N GLU A 42 -7.16 22.10 -20.45
CA GLU A 42 -7.84 20.82 -20.19
C GLU A 42 -7.70 20.32 -18.75
N GLY A 43 -6.48 20.22 -18.22
CA GLY A 43 -6.28 19.75 -16.83
C GLY A 43 -6.90 20.67 -15.76
N ALA A 44 -6.93 21.98 -15.99
CA ALA A 44 -7.59 22.93 -15.09
C ALA A 44 -9.11 22.86 -15.21
N ARG A 45 -9.63 22.69 -16.42
CA ARG A 45 -11.06 22.50 -16.70
C ARG A 45 -11.57 21.25 -15.99
N ASP A 46 -10.91 20.12 -16.16
CA ASP A 46 -11.35 18.85 -15.61
C ASP A 46 -11.36 18.87 -14.07
N ALA A 47 -10.35 19.50 -13.45
CA ALA A 47 -10.30 19.69 -12.01
C ALA A 47 -11.46 20.57 -11.48
N VAL A 48 -11.79 21.66 -12.19
CA VAL A 48 -12.91 22.55 -11.82
C VAL A 48 -14.25 21.82 -12.02
N VAL A 49 -14.43 21.09 -13.12
CA VAL A 49 -15.64 20.31 -13.38
C VAL A 49 -15.86 19.25 -12.30
N ASP A 50 -14.82 18.51 -11.91
CA ASP A 50 -14.90 17.51 -10.83
C ASP A 50 -15.31 18.16 -9.50
N LEU A 51 -14.66 19.25 -9.13
CA LEU A 51 -14.99 20.01 -7.91
C LEU A 51 -16.45 20.45 -7.91
N LEU A 52 -16.91 21.09 -8.98
CA LEU A 52 -18.28 21.59 -9.08
C LEU A 52 -19.30 20.45 -9.09
N SER A 53 -18.97 19.33 -9.76
CA SER A 53 -19.84 18.14 -9.78
C SER A 53 -20.02 17.50 -8.40
N ARG A 54 -19.02 17.56 -7.52
CA ARG A 54 -19.16 17.08 -6.14
C ARG A 54 -20.04 18.02 -5.31
N LEU A 55 -19.85 19.32 -5.48
CA LEU A 55 -20.69 20.32 -4.82
C LEU A 55 -22.17 20.19 -5.19
N THR A 56 -22.51 19.87 -6.45
CA THR A 56 -23.92 19.67 -6.85
C THR A 56 -24.57 18.43 -6.26
N ARG A 57 -23.77 17.46 -5.77
CA ARG A 57 -24.27 16.28 -5.05
C ARG A 57 -24.45 16.53 -3.56
N GLY A 58 -24.22 17.75 -3.08
CA GLY A 58 -24.20 18.07 -1.65
C GLY A 58 -22.97 17.57 -0.92
N GLU A 59 -21.92 17.14 -1.63
CA GLU A 59 -20.67 16.69 -1.01
C GLU A 59 -19.83 17.90 -0.59
N SER A 60 -19.36 17.90 0.67
CA SER A 60 -18.36 18.86 1.13
C SER A 60 -17.03 18.59 0.44
N VAL A 61 -16.42 19.63 -0.13
CA VAL A 61 -15.15 19.54 -0.86
C VAL A 61 -14.05 20.29 -0.10
N THR A 62 -12.92 19.64 0.13
CA THR A 62 -11.71 20.28 0.67
C THR A 62 -10.66 20.44 -0.43
N VAL A 63 -10.29 21.69 -0.73
CA VAL A 63 -9.22 22.03 -1.67
C VAL A 63 -7.95 22.26 -0.88
N SER A 64 -6.88 21.57 -1.26
CA SER A 64 -5.56 21.75 -0.66
C SER A 64 -4.48 21.81 -1.75
N SER A 65 -3.44 22.61 -1.51
CA SER A 65 -2.29 22.67 -2.41
C SER A 65 -1.47 21.40 -2.25
N ALA A 66 -1.63 20.44 -3.17
CA ALA A 66 -0.63 19.40 -3.33
C ALA A 66 0.61 20.04 -3.95
N ARG A 67 1.78 19.92 -3.29
CA ARG A 67 3.04 20.29 -3.94
C ARG A 67 3.18 19.43 -5.19
N GLN A 68 3.07 20.04 -6.36
CA GLN A 68 3.58 19.43 -7.58
C GLN A 68 5.11 19.53 -7.50
N PRO A 69 5.85 18.40 -7.40
CA PRO A 69 7.29 18.48 -7.40
C PRO A 69 7.74 19.05 -8.76
N LEU A 70 8.47 20.15 -8.72
CA LEU A 70 9.20 20.73 -9.84
C LEU A 70 10.34 19.76 -10.19
N THR A 71 9.98 18.64 -10.82
CA THR A 71 10.71 17.41 -11.20
C THR A 71 9.95 16.20 -10.65
N GLY A 72 9.20 15.52 -11.52
CA GLY A 72 8.45 14.33 -11.12
C GLY A 72 9.40 13.27 -10.57
N SER A 73 9.41 13.04 -9.25
CA SER A 73 10.01 11.88 -8.54
C SER A 73 10.08 12.04 -7.00
N GLU A 74 9.61 13.13 -6.38
CA GLU A 74 9.89 13.38 -4.94
C GLU A 74 8.78 12.98 -3.95
N GLU A 75 7.81 12.14 -4.33
CA GLU A 75 6.89 11.57 -3.34
C GLU A 75 7.61 10.46 -2.55
N LEU A 76 7.94 10.73 -1.28
CA LEU A 76 8.51 9.75 -0.36
C LEU A 76 7.41 8.91 0.28
N LEU A 77 7.36 7.64 -0.08
CA LEU A 77 6.42 6.65 0.42
C LEU A 77 6.94 6.01 1.71
N THR A 78 6.00 5.62 2.58
CA THR A 78 6.29 4.65 3.64
C THR A 78 6.52 3.26 3.04
N THR A 79 7.11 2.35 3.82
CA THR A 79 7.27 0.95 3.40
C THR A 79 5.92 0.30 3.04
N SER A 80 4.85 0.64 3.74
CA SER A 80 3.52 0.09 3.44
C SER A 80 2.92 0.64 2.15
N GLN A 81 3.03 1.95 1.94
CA GLN A 81 2.57 2.59 0.70
C GLN A 81 3.36 2.10 -0.52
N ALA A 82 4.67 1.96 -0.39
CA ALA A 82 5.53 1.43 -1.43
C ALA A 82 5.21 -0.04 -1.76
N ALA A 83 4.91 -0.86 -0.74
CA ALA A 83 4.57 -2.27 -0.94
C ALA A 83 3.23 -2.41 -1.67
N ALA A 84 2.24 -1.62 -1.24
CA ALA A 84 0.93 -1.54 -1.91
C ALA A 84 1.05 -1.06 -3.36
N LEU A 85 1.89 -0.06 -3.63
CA LEU A 85 2.11 0.46 -4.98
C LEU A 85 2.79 -0.55 -5.90
N ALA A 86 3.73 -1.33 -5.37
CA ALA A 86 4.43 -2.37 -6.11
C ALA A 86 3.62 -3.67 -6.24
N GLY A 87 2.48 -3.81 -5.55
CA GLY A 87 1.71 -5.05 -5.53
C GLY A 87 2.42 -6.22 -4.83
N ILE A 88 3.38 -5.94 -3.94
CA ILE A 88 4.20 -6.96 -3.28
C ILE A 88 4.02 -6.96 -1.76
N SER A 89 4.44 -8.04 -1.11
CA SER A 89 4.42 -8.12 0.35
C SER A 89 5.39 -7.10 0.99
N HIS A 90 5.02 -6.60 2.16
CA HIS A 90 5.86 -5.68 2.95
C HIS A 90 7.22 -6.29 3.31
N THR A 91 7.24 -7.60 3.56
CA THR A 91 8.46 -8.35 3.87
C THR A 91 9.38 -8.39 2.67
N TYR A 92 8.83 -8.68 1.48
CA TYR A 92 9.61 -8.73 0.25
C TYR A 92 10.20 -7.36 -0.09
N LEU A 93 9.39 -6.29 -0.01
CA LEU A 93 9.90 -4.93 -0.17
C LEU A 93 11.00 -4.59 0.85
N ARG A 94 10.86 -5.03 2.10
CA ARG A 94 11.89 -4.82 3.13
C ARG A 94 13.20 -5.54 2.77
N ASN A 95 13.14 -6.73 2.20
CA ASN A 95 14.33 -7.45 1.74
C ASN A 95 14.99 -6.69 0.60
N LEU A 96 14.23 -6.31 -0.44
CA LEU A 96 14.73 -5.54 -1.58
C LEU A 96 15.43 -4.23 -1.16
N THR A 97 14.85 -3.53 -0.18
CA THR A 97 15.44 -2.29 0.35
C THR A 97 16.62 -2.53 1.31
N SER A 98 16.73 -3.72 1.93
CA SER A 98 17.89 -4.08 2.77
C SER A 98 19.06 -4.58 1.94
N GLU A 99 18.77 -5.23 0.82
CA GLU A 99 19.73 -5.72 -0.18
C GLU A 99 20.22 -4.60 -1.12
N GLY A 100 19.61 -3.41 -1.04
CA GLY A 100 19.99 -2.25 -1.85
C GLY A 100 19.45 -2.25 -3.27
N VAL A 101 18.58 -3.21 -3.61
CA VAL A 101 17.92 -3.30 -4.93
C VAL A 101 17.00 -2.11 -5.17
N ILE A 102 16.24 -1.72 -4.15
CA ILE A 102 15.42 -0.52 -4.16
C ILE A 102 16.08 0.51 -3.22
N PRO A 103 16.48 1.69 -3.73
CA PRO A 103 17.02 2.75 -2.90
C PRO A 103 16.07 3.12 -1.76
N VAL A 104 16.63 3.27 -0.56
CA VAL A 104 15.88 3.66 0.63
C VAL A 104 16.59 4.78 1.36
N GLN A 105 15.82 5.78 1.77
CA GLN A 105 16.26 6.86 2.64
C GLN A 105 15.71 6.64 4.04
N TYR A 106 16.40 7.18 5.02
CA TYR A 106 15.99 7.11 6.42
C TYR A 106 15.64 8.50 6.94
N ARG A 107 14.49 8.60 7.62
CA ARG A 107 14.10 9.77 8.41
C ARG A 107 14.01 9.31 9.86
N GLY A 108 15.10 9.49 10.60
CA GLY A 108 15.32 8.78 11.86
C GLY A 108 15.38 7.27 11.62
N SER A 109 14.62 6.48 12.38
CA SER A 109 14.56 5.02 12.23
C SER A 109 13.64 4.54 11.10
N HIS A 110 12.87 5.42 10.48
CA HIS A 110 11.85 5.03 9.50
C HIS A 110 12.36 5.07 8.06
N ARG A 111 12.06 4.00 7.31
CA ARG A 111 12.32 3.90 5.87
C ARG A 111 11.39 4.83 5.08
N ARG A 112 11.96 5.50 4.08
CA ARG A 112 11.29 6.36 3.11
C ARG A 112 11.80 6.01 1.73
N ILE A 113 10.89 5.68 0.83
CA ILE A 113 11.24 5.15 -0.48
C ILE A 113 10.63 6.08 -1.52
N ARG A 114 11.40 6.52 -2.52
CA ARG A 114 10.83 7.39 -3.55
C ARG A 114 9.87 6.58 -4.41
N ARG A 115 8.72 7.17 -4.73
CA ARG A 115 7.76 6.58 -5.67
C ARG A 115 8.40 6.22 -7.01
N SER A 116 9.28 7.08 -7.51
CA SER A 116 10.03 6.87 -8.76
C SER A 116 10.88 5.61 -8.73
N ASP A 117 11.50 5.31 -7.59
CA ASP A 117 12.37 4.14 -7.45
C ASP A 117 11.55 2.85 -7.48
N ILE A 118 10.35 2.87 -6.91
CA ILE A 118 9.40 1.75 -7.00
C ILE A 118 8.91 1.57 -8.44
N GLN A 119 8.53 2.66 -9.13
CA GLN A 119 8.08 2.60 -10.51
C GLN A 119 9.18 2.10 -11.46
N ALA A 120 10.42 2.56 -11.28
CA ALA A 120 11.57 2.11 -12.05
C ALA A 120 11.92 0.65 -11.77
N TRP A 121 11.71 0.17 -10.54
CA TRP A 121 11.85 -1.24 -10.22
C TRP A 121 10.76 -2.09 -10.88
N LEU A 122 9.50 -1.66 -10.81
CA LEU A 122 8.35 -2.36 -11.42
C LEU A 122 8.49 -2.43 -12.94
N ALA A 123 8.93 -1.36 -13.60
CA ALA A 123 9.18 -1.34 -15.04
C ALA A 123 10.25 -2.37 -15.49
N ARG A 124 11.14 -2.79 -14.59
CA ARG A 124 12.20 -3.76 -14.87
C ARG A 124 11.83 -5.20 -14.49
N HIS A 125 10.85 -5.40 -13.60
CA HIS A 125 10.58 -6.71 -12.98
C HIS A 125 9.09 -7.05 -12.89
N GLY A 126 8.19 -6.31 -13.52
CA GLY A 126 6.75 -6.31 -13.22
C GLY A 126 6.05 -7.67 -13.27
N GLU A 127 6.49 -8.59 -14.13
CA GLU A 127 5.93 -9.94 -14.24
C GLU A 127 6.63 -10.92 -13.27
N ASP A 128 7.97 -10.97 -13.28
CA ASP A 128 8.76 -11.85 -12.40
C ASP A 128 8.64 -11.52 -10.91
N ALA A 129 8.37 -10.25 -10.59
CA ALA A 129 8.26 -9.74 -9.24
C ALA A 129 7.03 -10.26 -8.50
N ALA A 130 5.89 -10.41 -9.19
CA ALA A 130 4.66 -10.89 -8.59
C ALA A 130 4.82 -12.37 -8.19
N ASP A 131 5.33 -13.20 -9.11
CA ASP A 131 5.60 -14.62 -8.87
C ASP A 131 6.67 -14.83 -7.78
N SER A 132 7.74 -14.02 -7.82
CA SER A 132 8.79 -14.06 -6.79
C SER A 132 8.30 -13.58 -5.43
N ALA A 133 7.38 -12.61 -5.39
CA ALA A 133 6.80 -12.10 -4.16
C ALA A 133 5.87 -13.12 -3.52
N ASP A 134 5.11 -13.87 -4.32
CA ASP A 134 4.22 -14.93 -3.83
C ASP A 134 5.05 -16.10 -3.25
N ALA A 135 6.09 -16.52 -3.98
CA ALA A 135 7.05 -17.53 -3.49
C ALA A 135 7.81 -17.06 -2.23
N ALA A 136 8.14 -15.77 -2.12
CA ALA A 136 8.79 -15.21 -0.93
C ALA A 136 7.83 -15.08 0.26
N ALA A 137 6.53 -14.85 0.02
CA ALA A 137 5.50 -14.85 1.06
C ALA A 137 5.22 -16.26 1.60
N GLU A 138 5.42 -17.28 0.75
CA GLU A 138 5.38 -18.69 1.14
C GLU A 138 6.57 -19.06 2.04
N LEU A 139 7.76 -18.47 1.84
CA LEU A 139 8.98 -18.81 2.58
C LEU A 139 9.25 -17.86 3.76
N LEU A 140 8.98 -18.33 4.98
CA LEU A 140 9.17 -17.59 6.22
C LEU A 140 10.59 -17.72 6.80
N THR A 141 11.04 -16.67 7.49
CA THR A 141 12.19 -16.77 8.40
C THR A 141 11.82 -17.56 9.66
N THR A 142 12.82 -18.10 10.38
CA THR A 142 12.62 -18.77 11.68
C THR A 142 11.79 -17.92 12.64
N SER A 143 12.05 -16.62 12.70
CA SER A 143 11.31 -15.69 13.56
C SER A 143 9.84 -15.55 13.16
N GLN A 144 9.57 -15.42 11.86
CA GLN A 144 8.20 -15.28 11.35
C GLN A 144 7.38 -16.57 11.51
N ALA A 145 8.00 -17.72 11.25
CA ALA A 145 7.37 -19.02 11.44
C ALA A 145 7.04 -19.27 12.92
N ALA A 146 7.92 -18.87 13.85
CA ALA A 146 7.68 -19.02 15.29
C ALA A 146 6.52 -18.14 15.75
N ALA A 147 6.47 -16.89 15.27
CA ALA A 147 5.36 -15.99 15.52
C ALA A 147 4.04 -16.51 14.95
N LEU A 148 4.04 -17.07 13.73
CA LEU A 148 2.86 -17.67 13.10
C LEU A 148 2.33 -18.87 13.91
N ALA A 149 3.23 -19.71 14.42
CA ALA A 149 2.88 -20.87 15.23
C ALA A 149 2.56 -20.53 16.70
N GLY A 150 2.77 -19.28 17.13
CA GLY A 150 2.58 -18.88 18.53
C GLY A 150 3.56 -19.56 19.49
N ILE A 151 4.77 -19.90 19.04
CA ILE A 151 5.79 -20.62 19.82
C ILE A 151 7.10 -19.84 19.91
N SER A 152 7.99 -20.27 20.82
CA SER A 152 9.32 -19.67 20.94
C SER A 152 10.22 -20.03 19.74
N HIS A 153 11.14 -19.13 19.40
CA HIS A 153 12.11 -19.36 18.32
C HIS A 153 12.99 -20.59 18.58
N THR A 154 13.39 -20.80 19.84
CA THR A 154 14.18 -21.97 20.25
C THR A 154 13.40 -23.26 20.02
N TYR A 155 12.11 -23.27 20.35
CA TYR A 155 11.27 -24.45 20.14
C TYR A 155 11.10 -24.75 18.65
N LEU A 156 10.82 -23.73 17.83
CA LEU A 156 10.77 -23.91 16.37
C LEU A 156 12.12 -24.39 15.79
N ARG A 157 13.24 -23.91 16.33
CA ARG A 157 14.57 -24.35 15.91
C ARG A 157 14.80 -25.84 16.20
N ASN A 158 14.28 -26.34 17.33
CA ASN A 158 14.36 -27.77 17.66
C ASN A 158 13.48 -28.58 16.70
N LEU A 159 12.22 -28.18 16.49
CA LEU A 159 11.31 -28.85 15.55
C LEU A 159 11.89 -28.95 14.13
N THR A 160 12.54 -27.89 13.66
CA THR A 160 13.20 -27.90 12.34
C THR A 160 14.51 -28.68 12.31
N SER A 161 15.19 -28.87 13.44
CA SER A 161 16.42 -29.67 13.51
C SER A 161 16.12 -31.16 13.68
N GLU A 162 15.01 -31.50 14.34
CA GLU A 162 14.46 -32.85 14.48
C GLU A 162 13.74 -33.34 13.21
N GLY A 163 13.53 -32.44 12.24
CA GLY A 163 12.87 -32.76 10.96
C GLY A 163 11.34 -32.81 11.04
N VAL A 164 10.74 -32.37 12.15
CA VAL A 164 9.28 -32.33 12.33
C VAL A 164 8.63 -31.29 11.41
N ILE A 165 9.25 -30.12 11.29
CA ILE A 165 8.86 -29.09 10.32
C ILE A 165 9.96 -29.03 9.25
N PRO A 166 9.64 -29.29 7.97
CA PRO A 166 10.60 -29.17 6.89
C PRO A 166 11.26 -27.79 6.84
N VAL A 167 12.56 -27.78 6.53
CA VAL A 167 13.34 -26.56 6.39
C VAL A 167 14.06 -26.54 5.06
N GLN A 168 13.98 -25.41 4.38
CA GLN A 168 14.73 -25.12 3.16
C GLN A 168 15.88 -24.20 3.50
N TYR A 169 17.04 -24.48 2.92
CA TYR A 169 18.21 -23.60 3.06
C TYR A 169 18.32 -22.71 1.82
N ARG A 170 18.27 -21.40 2.03
CA ARG A 170 18.61 -20.38 1.02
C ARG A 170 19.97 -19.80 1.42
N GLY A 171 21.04 -20.37 0.86
CA GLY A 171 22.40 -20.16 1.36
C GLY A 171 22.52 -20.68 2.80
N SER A 172 23.09 -19.88 3.70
CA SER A 172 23.25 -20.23 5.12
C SER A 172 21.98 -20.05 5.97
N HIS A 173 20.89 -19.54 5.39
CA HIS A 173 19.70 -19.17 6.14
C HIS A 173 18.57 -20.20 6.00
N ARG A 174 18.01 -20.59 7.15
CA ARG A 174 16.79 -21.42 7.23
C ARG A 174 15.57 -20.64 6.73
N ARG A 175 14.77 -21.28 5.90
CA ARG A 175 13.48 -20.83 5.39
C ARG A 175 12.46 -21.94 5.58
N ILE A 176 11.29 -21.59 6.06
CA ILE A 176 10.26 -22.56 6.44
C ILE A 176 9.02 -22.18 5.64
N ARG A 177 8.39 -23.13 4.95
CA ARG A 177 7.17 -22.81 4.21
C ARG A 177 6.05 -22.50 5.19
N ARG A 178 5.23 -21.51 4.84
CA ARG A 178 4.05 -21.12 5.60
C ARG A 178 3.08 -22.29 5.74
N SER A 179 2.87 -23.05 4.66
CA SER A 179 2.01 -24.25 4.65
C SER A 179 2.47 -25.28 5.68
N ASP A 180 3.77 -25.59 5.72
CA ASP A 180 4.33 -26.60 6.64
C ASP A 180 4.11 -26.22 8.11
N VAL A 181 4.21 -24.93 8.44
CA VAL A 181 3.93 -24.42 9.79
C VAL A 181 2.44 -24.54 10.12
N GLN A 182 1.56 -24.26 9.15
CA GLN A 182 0.12 -24.36 9.33
C GLN A 182 -0.34 -25.82 9.46
N ASP A 183 0.21 -26.73 8.67
CA ASP A 183 -0.08 -28.17 8.73
C ASP A 183 0.32 -28.76 10.08
N TRP A 184 1.51 -28.38 10.58
CA TRP A 184 1.94 -28.75 11.93
C TRP A 184 1.00 -28.21 13.01
N LEU A 185 0.58 -26.94 12.92
CA LEU A 185 -0.35 -26.33 13.86
C LEU A 185 -1.72 -27.03 13.86
N ALA A 186 -2.24 -27.38 12.68
CA ALA A 186 -3.47 -28.13 12.51
C ALA A 186 -3.36 -29.57 13.05
N GLY A 187 -2.19 -30.21 12.94
CA GLY A 187 -1.89 -31.49 13.59
C GLY A 187 -1.96 -31.39 15.11
N ARG A 188 -1.35 -30.35 15.69
CA ARG A 188 -1.36 -30.10 17.14
C ARG A 188 -2.76 -29.85 17.69
N GLN A 189 -3.55 -29.00 17.02
CA GLN A 189 -4.92 -28.72 17.44
C GLN A 189 -5.81 -29.97 17.44
N ARG A 190 -5.61 -30.90 16.49
CA ARG A 190 -6.31 -32.19 16.47
C ARG A 190 -5.92 -33.08 17.64
N HIS A 191 -4.63 -33.11 18.00
CA HIS A 191 -4.16 -33.87 19.16
C HIS A 191 -4.71 -33.29 20.48
N ASP A 192 -4.70 -31.97 20.63
CA ASP A 192 -5.23 -31.27 21.81
C ASP A 192 -6.76 -31.44 21.92
N ALA A 193 -7.49 -31.43 20.79
CA ALA A 193 -8.94 -31.68 20.75
C ALA A 193 -9.32 -33.14 21.02
N GLY A 194 -8.49 -34.10 20.59
CA GLY A 194 -8.66 -35.53 20.89
C GLY A 194 -8.31 -35.92 22.33
N ALA A 195 -7.55 -35.08 23.04
CA ALA A 195 -7.19 -35.26 24.44
C ALA A 195 -8.20 -34.62 25.42
N ALA A 196 -9.26 -33.96 24.92
CA ALA A 196 -10.34 -33.47 25.76
C ALA A 196 -11.09 -34.68 26.38
N PRO A 197 -11.17 -34.79 27.72
CA PRO A 197 -11.82 -35.92 28.35
C PRO A 197 -13.31 -35.90 28.01
N ALA A 198 -13.84 -37.04 27.55
CA ALA A 198 -15.28 -37.29 27.52
C ALA A 198 -15.78 -37.12 28.95
N ALA A 199 -16.44 -35.98 29.21
CA ALA A 199 -17.15 -35.74 30.44
C ALA A 199 -18.40 -36.64 30.42
N ASP A 200 -18.34 -37.72 31.20
CA ASP A 200 -19.49 -38.48 31.69
C ASP A 200 -19.80 -37.99 33.12
#